data_AF-A0A2V7KA85-F1
#
_entry.id   AF-A0A2V7KA85-F1
#
_cell.length_a   1.000
_cell.length_b   1.000
_cell.length_c   1.000
_cell.angle_alpha   90.00
_cell.angle_beta   90.00
_cell.angle_gamma   90.00
#
_symmetry.space_group_name_H-M   'P 1'
#
loop_
_entity.id
_entity.type
_entity.pdbx_description
1 polymer ?
#
loop_
_entity_poly.entity_id
_entity_poly.type
_entity_poly.pdbx_seq_one_letter_code
_entity_poly.pdbx_strand_id
1 'polypeptide(L)'
;MGSPKALLDFLGLPFVVRILEALEALEVKTRVVVLGPDAPRIQPLFAGHDCMIVENPEPETGPIASLRGALRALQPLQPRAVLVWPVDLPHVRVTTVERILETHRRTGAPAVVPTFADRRGHPVIW
;
A
#
# COMPACT_ATOMS: atom_id res chain seq x y z
N MET A 1 15.61 -16.84 8.86
CA MET A 1 14.27 -17.18 9.35
C MET A 1 13.75 -15.99 10.12
N GLY A 2 12.90 -15.17 9.50
CA GLY A 2 12.30 -13.99 10.12
C GLY A 2 10.81 -13.99 9.84
N SER A 3 10.02 -13.35 10.70
CA SER A 3 8.59 -13.19 10.46
C SER A 3 8.37 -12.24 9.25
N PRO A 4 7.38 -12.51 8.38
CA PRO A 4 7.01 -11.58 7.31
C PRO A 4 6.71 -10.20 7.89
N LYS A 5 7.27 -9.14 7.28
CA LYS A 5 7.09 -7.77 7.77
C LYS A 5 5.61 -7.39 7.94
N ALA A 6 4.74 -7.89 7.06
CA ALA A 6 3.29 -7.69 7.11
C ALA A 6 2.64 -8.16 8.42
N LEU A 7 3.22 -9.18 9.08
CA LEU A 7 2.73 -9.77 10.33
C LEU A 7 3.33 -9.13 11.58
N LEU A 8 4.30 -8.22 11.44
CA LEU A 8 4.88 -7.54 12.60
C LEU A 8 3.84 -6.63 13.25
N ASP A 9 3.86 -6.55 14.58
CA ASP A 9 2.97 -5.69 15.35
C ASP A 9 3.47 -4.24 15.34
N PHE A 10 2.54 -3.30 15.12
CA PHE A 10 2.75 -1.89 15.38
C PHE A 10 1.54 -1.29 16.10
N LEU A 11 1.72 -1.08 17.40
CA LEU A 11 0.71 -0.55 18.31
C LEU A 11 -0.54 -1.45 18.39
N GLY A 12 -0.34 -2.77 18.47
CA GLY A 12 -1.41 -3.75 18.67
C GLY A 12 -2.09 -4.25 17.39
N LEU A 13 -1.60 -3.86 16.22
CA LEU A 13 -2.11 -4.30 14.92
C LEU A 13 -0.98 -4.78 14.00
N PRO A 14 -1.19 -5.83 13.20
CA PRO A 14 -0.27 -6.19 12.13
C PRO A 14 -0.06 -5.01 11.17
N PHE A 15 1.18 -4.82 10.70
CA PHE A 15 1.54 -3.72 9.79
C PHE A 15 0.56 -3.59 8.62
N VAL A 16 0.22 -4.72 7.98
CA VAL A 16 -0.65 -4.72 6.80
C VAL A 16 -2.09 -4.34 7.13
N VAL A 17 -2.61 -4.78 8.29
CA VAL A 17 -3.97 -4.45 8.74
C VAL A 17 -4.06 -2.97 9.05
N ARG A 18 -3.06 -2.42 9.76
CA ARG A 18 -3.01 -0.99 10.06
C ARG A 18 -3.01 -0.12 8.80
N ILE A 19 -2.26 -0.52 7.77
CA ILE A 19 -2.23 0.21 6.49
C ILE A 19 -3.57 0.09 5.77
N LEU A 20 -4.21 -1.09 5.79
CA LEU A 20 -5.54 -1.28 5.20
C LEU A 20 -6.60 -0.43 5.90
N GLU A 21 -6.68 -0.47 7.22
CA GLU A 21 -7.62 0.35 8.01
C GLU A 21 -7.40 1.86 7.74
N ALA A 22 -6.13 2.28 7.64
CA ALA A 22 -5.80 3.66 7.28
C ALA A 22 -6.29 4.05 5.88
N LEU A 23 -6.26 3.13 4.91
CA LEU A 23 -6.77 3.35 3.55
C LEU A 23 -8.30 3.28 3.47
N GLU A 24 -8.94 2.43 4.27
CA GLU A 24 -10.40 2.30 4.37
C GLU A 24 -11.05 3.52 5.01
N ALA A 25 -10.35 4.19 5.93
CA ALA A 25 -10.77 5.48 6.49
C ALA A 25 -10.66 6.65 5.49
N LEU A 26 -10.08 6.44 4.31
CA LEU A 26 -9.88 7.44 3.28
C LEU A 26 -10.74 7.14 2.05
N GLU A 27 -10.84 8.10 1.13
CA GLU A 27 -11.59 7.95 -0.13
C GLU A 27 -10.86 7.08 -1.18
N VAL A 28 -10.11 6.05 -0.75
CA VAL A 28 -9.41 5.12 -1.63
C VAL A 28 -10.31 3.91 -1.89
N LYS A 29 -10.96 3.89 -3.06
CA LYS A 29 -12.00 2.89 -3.38
C LYS A 29 -11.48 1.49 -3.66
N THR A 30 -10.35 1.39 -4.37
CA THR A 30 -9.75 0.11 -4.76
C THR A 30 -8.44 -0.05 -4.02
N ARG A 31 -8.32 -1.13 -3.24
CA ARG A 31 -7.14 -1.46 -2.45
C ARG A 31 -6.58 -2.77 -2.97
N VAL A 32 -5.29 -2.78 -3.30
CA VAL A 32 -4.59 -3.98 -3.78
C VAL A 32 -3.47 -4.29 -2.80
N VAL A 33 -3.47 -5.52 -2.29
CA VAL A 33 -2.40 -6.04 -1.45
C VAL A 33 -1.64 -7.09 -2.24
N VAL A 34 -0.33 -6.89 -2.37
CA VAL A 34 0.54 -7.86 -3.02
C VAL A 34 1.23 -8.71 -1.96
N LEU A 35 1.06 -10.02 -2.03
CA LEU A 35 1.62 -10.99 -1.10
C LEU A 35 2.73 -11.80 -1.76
N GLY A 36 3.76 -12.11 -0.98
CA GLY A 36 4.81 -13.06 -1.37
C GLY A 36 4.50 -14.50 -0.93
N PRO A 37 5.52 -15.36 -0.82
CA PRO A 37 5.41 -16.77 -0.43
C PRO A 37 4.69 -17.03 0.89
N ASP A 38 4.74 -16.07 1.83
CA ASP A 38 4.01 -16.15 3.09
C ASP A 38 2.51 -15.80 2.98
N ALA A 39 1.96 -15.70 1.76
CA ALA A 39 0.55 -15.41 1.50
C ALA A 39 -0.41 -16.25 2.38
N PRO A 40 -0.24 -17.57 2.54
CA PRO A 40 -1.16 -18.38 3.37
C PRO A 40 -1.24 -17.94 4.84
N ARG A 41 -0.18 -17.29 5.36
CA ARG A 41 -0.12 -16.79 6.73
C ARG A 41 -0.70 -15.38 6.88
N ILE A 42 -0.70 -14.60 5.80
CA ILE A 42 -1.11 -13.19 5.78
C ILE A 42 -2.56 -13.05 5.31
N GLN A 43 -2.99 -13.85 4.32
CA GLN A 43 -4.34 -13.82 3.74
C GLN A 43 -5.47 -13.85 4.79
N PRO A 44 -5.40 -14.66 5.87
CA PRO A 44 -6.46 -14.67 6.89
C PRO A 44 -6.68 -13.31 7.58
N LEU A 45 -5.66 -12.44 7.62
CA LEU A 45 -5.77 -11.10 8.21
C LEU A 45 -6.67 -10.16 7.41
N PHE A 46 -6.97 -10.49 6.16
CA PHE A 46 -7.86 -9.69 5.30
C PHE A 46 -9.32 -10.10 5.43
N ALA A 47 -9.65 -11.07 6.28
CA ALA A 47 -11.04 -11.41 6.57
C ALA A 47 -11.75 -10.19 7.17
N GLY A 48 -12.69 -9.61 6.42
CA GLY A 48 -13.43 -8.40 6.81
C GLY A 48 -12.93 -7.10 6.18
N HIS A 49 -11.83 -7.13 5.44
CA HIS A 49 -11.32 -6.00 4.67
C HIS A 49 -11.63 -6.17 3.18
N ASP A 50 -12.13 -5.11 2.54
CA ASP A 50 -12.40 -5.12 1.11
C ASP A 50 -11.11 -4.78 0.36
N CYS A 51 -10.38 -5.80 -0.10
CA CYS A 51 -9.17 -5.61 -0.90
C CYS A 51 -8.97 -6.74 -1.92
N MET A 52 -8.30 -6.40 -3.02
CA MET A 52 -7.83 -7.37 -4.00
C MET A 52 -6.49 -7.93 -3.56
N ILE A 53 -6.36 -9.25 -3.53
CA ILE A 53 -5.12 -9.93 -3.20
C ILE A 53 -4.44 -10.35 -4.51
N VAL A 54 -3.17 -9.96 -4.67
CA VAL A 54 -2.33 -10.37 -5.79
C VAL A 54 -1.16 -11.16 -5.22
N GLU A 55 -0.94 -12.36 -5.72
CA GLU A 55 0.22 -13.17 -5.31
C GLU A 55 1.40 -12.89 -6.26
N ASN A 56 2.55 -12.56 -5.69
CA ASN A 56 3.82 -12.49 -6.38
C ASN A 56 4.70 -13.67 -5.92
N PRO A 57 4.79 -14.75 -6.73
CA PRO A 57 5.55 -15.94 -6.35
C PRO A 57 7.07 -15.70 -6.27
N GLU A 58 7.57 -14.60 -6.84
CA GLU A 58 8.99 -14.27 -6.93
C GLU A 58 9.31 -12.91 -6.28
N PRO A 59 9.11 -12.72 -4.96
CA PRO A 59 9.37 -11.44 -4.29
C PRO A 59 10.87 -11.09 -4.28
N GLU A 60 11.74 -12.08 -4.42
CA GLU A 60 13.20 -11.97 -4.43
C GLU A 60 13.70 -11.09 -5.60
N THR A 61 12.87 -10.93 -6.65
CA THR A 61 13.14 -10.04 -7.78
C THR A 61 12.93 -8.55 -7.46
N GLY A 62 12.55 -8.25 -6.21
CA GLY A 62 12.48 -6.92 -5.62
C GLY A 62 11.11 -6.24 -5.71
N PRO A 63 10.95 -5.07 -5.06
CA PRO A 63 9.66 -4.37 -4.95
C PRO A 63 8.99 -4.02 -6.29
N ILE A 64 9.78 -3.92 -7.37
CA ILE A 64 9.31 -3.62 -8.72
C ILE A 64 8.42 -4.73 -9.27
N ALA A 65 8.72 -6.00 -8.99
CA ALA A 65 7.91 -7.12 -9.46
C ALA A 65 6.51 -7.12 -8.83
N SER A 66 6.44 -6.85 -7.52
CA SER A 66 5.18 -6.70 -6.79
C SER A 66 4.36 -5.54 -7.36
N LEU A 67 4.99 -4.39 -7.62
CA LEU A 67 4.31 -3.24 -8.23
C LEU A 67 3.77 -3.57 -9.62
N ARG A 68 4.54 -4.27 -10.47
CA ARG A 68 4.07 -4.71 -11.79
C ARG A 68 2.87 -5.65 -11.68
N GLY A 69 2.88 -6.57 -10.72
CA GLY A 69 1.74 -7.46 -10.43
C GLY A 69 0.48 -6.67 -10.07
N ALA A 70 0.60 -5.71 -9.15
CA ALA A 70 -0.52 -4.83 -8.77
C ALA A 70 -1.05 -4.02 -9.95
N LEU A 71 -0.17 -3.41 -10.75
CA LEU A 71 -0.57 -2.59 -11.91
C LEU A 71 -1.29 -3.42 -12.98
N ARG A 72 -0.88 -4.67 -13.20
CA ARG A 72 -1.61 -5.60 -14.10
C ARG A 72 -3.00 -5.92 -13.57
N ALA A 73 -3.14 -6.18 -12.27
CA ALA A 73 -4.44 -6.44 -11.64
C ALA A 73 -5.37 -5.21 -11.72
N LEU A 74 -4.81 -3.99 -11.68
CA LEU A 74 -5.55 -2.74 -11.80
C LEU A 74 -5.86 -2.35 -13.25
N GLN A 75 -5.21 -2.95 -14.25
CA GLN A 75 -5.35 -2.57 -15.66
C GLN A 75 -6.80 -2.55 -16.16
N PRO A 76 -7.68 -3.51 -15.82
CA PRO A 76 -9.08 -3.49 -16.24
C PRO A 76 -9.89 -2.32 -15.64
N LEU A 77 -9.47 -1.80 -14.50
CA LEU A 77 -10.15 -0.70 -13.79
C LEU A 77 -9.74 0.68 -14.31
N GLN A 78 -8.64 0.76 -15.06
CA GLN A 78 -8.08 2.00 -15.62
C GLN A 78 -8.06 3.16 -14.61
N PRO A 79 -7.42 2.98 -13.43
CA PRO A 79 -7.40 4.01 -12.42
C PRO A 79 -6.69 5.27 -12.96
N ARG A 80 -7.21 6.44 -12.58
CA ARG A 80 -6.58 7.73 -12.95
C ARG A 80 -5.27 8.00 -12.24
N ALA A 81 -5.08 7.39 -11.06
CA ALA A 81 -3.88 7.48 -10.25
C ALA A 81 -3.82 6.27 -9.32
N VAL A 82 -2.63 5.92 -8.87
CA VAL A 82 -2.34 4.86 -7.92
C VAL A 82 -1.51 5.41 -6.77
N LEU A 83 -1.96 5.15 -5.54
CA LEU A 83 -1.20 5.42 -4.33
C LEU A 83 -0.44 4.16 -3.93
N VAL A 84 0.89 4.24 -3.81
CA VAL A 84 1.72 3.11 -3.41
C VAL A 84 2.29 3.33 -2.02
N TRP A 85 1.95 2.40 -1.12
CA TRP A 85 2.33 2.38 0.29
C TRP A 85 3.09 1.09 0.61
N PRO A 86 4.42 1.17 0.84
CA PRO A 86 5.20 0.02 1.31
C PRO A 86 4.73 -0.49 2.68
N VAL A 87 4.58 -1.81 2.81
CA VAL A 87 4.09 -2.44 4.05
C VAL A 87 4.98 -2.19 5.27
N ASP A 88 6.26 -1.85 5.06
CA ASP A 88 7.23 -1.59 6.13
C ASP A 88 7.17 -0.17 6.69
N LEU A 89 6.19 0.64 6.26
CA LEU A 89 5.95 1.99 6.76
C LEU A 89 4.56 2.10 7.46
N PRO A 90 4.28 1.31 8.51
CA PRO A 90 2.99 1.34 9.21
C PRO A 90 2.76 2.60 10.06
N HIS A 91 3.83 3.37 10.28
CA HIS A 91 3.82 4.57 11.12
C HIS A 91 3.33 5.83 10.40
N VAL A 92 3.14 5.77 9.07
CA VAL A 92 2.63 6.92 8.33
C VAL A 92 1.21 7.23 8.82
N ARG A 93 0.98 8.51 9.13
CA ARG A 93 -0.31 8.99 9.63
C ARG A 93 -1.32 9.06 8.50
N VAL A 94 -2.58 8.73 8.78
CA VAL A 94 -3.72 8.89 7.86
C VAL A 94 -3.77 10.31 7.28
N THR A 95 -3.57 11.33 8.13
CA THR A 95 -3.54 12.75 7.72
C THR A 95 -2.44 13.07 6.70
N THR A 96 -1.34 12.32 6.68
CA THR A 96 -0.29 12.50 5.67
C THR A 96 -0.79 12.03 4.30
N VAL A 97 -1.47 10.88 4.28
CA VAL A 97 -2.01 10.30 3.05
C VAL A 97 -3.17 11.13 2.52
N GLU A 98 -4.04 11.60 3.39
CA GLU A 98 -5.09 12.55 3.04
C GLU A 98 -4.54 13.80 2.33
N ARG A 99 -3.48 14.41 2.87
CA ARG A 99 -2.82 15.57 2.25
C ARG A 99 -2.20 15.24 0.88
N ILE A 100 -1.64 14.04 0.72
CA ILE A 100 -1.09 13.58 -0.57
C ILE A 100 -2.23 13.48 -1.61
N LEU A 101 -3.35 12.85 -1.24
CA LEU A 101 -4.53 12.69 -2.08
C LEU A 101 -5.14 14.05 -2.45
N GLU A 102 -5.34 14.94 -1.47
CA GLU A 102 -5.86 16.28 -1.69
C GLU A 102 -4.94 17.09 -2.61
N THR A 103 -3.63 17.06 -2.37
CA THR A 103 -2.66 17.79 -3.19
C THR A 103 -2.71 17.33 -4.63
N HIS A 104 -2.69 16.01 -4.87
CA HIS A 104 -2.77 15.45 -6.21
C HIS A 104 -4.07 15.87 -6.92
N ARG A 105 -5.21 15.80 -6.24
CA ARG A 105 -6.51 16.22 -6.79
C ARG A 105 -6.55 17.71 -7.13
N ARG A 106 -6.00 18.56 -6.25
CA ARG A 106 -6.03 20.02 -6.41
C ARG A 106 -5.09 20.51 -7.50
N THR A 107 -3.89 19.93 -7.60
CA THR A 107 -2.87 20.42 -8.54
C THR A 107 -2.92 19.73 -9.90
N GLY A 108 -3.48 18.51 -9.98
CA GLY A 108 -3.37 17.68 -11.18
C GLY A 108 -1.93 17.30 -11.53
N ALA A 109 -1.02 17.37 -10.56
CA ALA A 109 0.39 17.03 -10.77
C ALA A 109 0.53 15.55 -11.14
N PRO A 110 1.45 15.18 -12.05
CA PRO A 110 1.63 13.81 -12.50
C PRO A 110 2.16 12.88 -11.39
N ALA A 111 2.70 13.44 -10.30
CA ALA A 111 3.04 12.69 -9.11
C ALA A 111 3.10 13.63 -7.89
N VAL A 112 2.77 13.11 -6.71
CA VAL A 112 2.96 13.80 -5.43
C VAL A 112 3.78 12.89 -4.51
N VAL A 113 4.94 13.40 -4.09
CA VAL A 113 5.89 12.71 -3.22
C VAL A 113 6.01 13.47 -1.90
N PRO A 114 5.69 12.87 -0.74
CA PRO A 114 5.88 13.54 0.54
C PRO A 114 7.37 13.72 0.84
N THR A 115 7.69 14.79 1.56
CA THR A 115 9.06 15.06 2.04
C THR A 115 9.05 15.34 3.54
N PHE A 116 10.13 14.94 4.22
CA PHE A 116 10.39 15.28 5.62
C PHE A 116 11.89 15.51 5.79
N ALA A 117 12.27 16.67 6.34
CA ALA A 117 13.67 17.09 6.45
C ALA A 117 14.45 16.93 5.13
N ASP A 118 13.89 17.48 4.05
CA ASP A 118 14.43 17.45 2.67
C ASP A 118 14.61 16.05 2.05
N ARG A 119 14.08 15.01 2.69
CA ARG A 119 14.12 13.63 2.19
C ARG A 119 12.75 13.21 1.68
N ARG A 120 12.73 12.68 0.46
CA ARG A 120 11.55 12.06 -0.14
C ARG A 120 11.18 10.78 0.61
N GLY A 121 9.88 10.50 0.69
CA GLY A 121 9.35 9.32 1.35
C GLY A 121 8.13 8.74 0.63
N HIS A 122 7.39 7.93 1.38
CA HIS A 122 6.17 7.26 0.95
C HIS A 122 5.02 7.57 1.94
N PRO A 123 3.75 7.32 1.56
CA PRO A 123 3.26 6.86 0.26
C PRO A 123 3.48 7.87 -0.87
N VAL A 124 3.51 7.39 -2.11
CA VAL A 124 3.58 8.25 -3.31
C VAL A 124 2.35 7.98 -4.16
N ILE A 125 1.78 9.02 -4.75
CA ILE A 125 0.70 8.91 -5.74
C ILE A 125 1.18 9.42 -7.10
N TRP A 126 0.76 8.74 -8.16
CA TRP A 126 0.97 9.11 -9.57
C TRP A 126 -0.14 8.52 -10.45
#